data_AF-A0A6G9VW56-F1
#
_entry.id   AF-A0A6G9VW56-F1
#
_cell.length_a   1.000
_cell.length_b   1.000
_cell.length_c   1.000
_cell.angle_alpha   90.00
_cell.angle_beta   90.00
_cell.angle_gamma   90.00
#
_symmetry.space_group_name_H-M   'P 1'
#
loop_
_entity.id
_entity.type
_entity.pdbx_description
1 polymer ?
#
loop_
_entity_poly.entity_id
_entity_poly.type
_entity_poly.pdbx_seq_one_letter_code
_entity_poly.pdbx_strand_id
1 'polypeptide(L)'
;MRDKLQKIARHPATRKALSDMKPKKTLWSALGIILFFIAPEIIAYFYATEIVHFAQNGLAMQPSSLEKFDYEILIKLFEDGISWFNLGFGVVLLVWLFF
;
A
#
# COMPACT_ATOMS: atom_id res chain seq x y z
N MET A 1 -14.20 14.94 20.76
CA MET A 1 -13.40 14.89 19.51
C MET A 1 -14.21 15.18 18.24
N ARG A 2 -15.44 14.66 18.11
CA ARG A 2 -16.35 14.92 16.97
C ARG A 2 -16.52 16.40 16.61
N ASP A 3 -16.72 17.29 17.58
CA ASP A 3 -16.95 18.72 17.29
C ASP A 3 -15.70 19.43 16.76
N LYS A 4 -14.51 19.02 17.23
CA LYS A 4 -13.23 19.52 16.70
C LYS A 4 -13.01 19.06 15.26
N LEU A 5 -13.30 17.78 14.97
CA LEU A 5 -13.22 17.23 13.61
C LEU A 5 -14.22 17.91 12.67
N GLN A 6 -15.44 18.20 13.13
CA GLN A 6 -16.43 18.94 12.34
C GLN A 6 -16.01 20.39 12.08
N LYS A 7 -15.42 21.08 13.07
CA LYS A 7 -14.86 22.42 12.88
C LYS A 7 -13.74 22.43 11.85
N ILE A 8 -12.84 21.45 11.89
CA ILE A 8 -11.75 21.29 10.92
C ILE A 8 -12.31 21.01 9.52
N ALA A 9 -13.25 20.07 9.38
CA ALA A 9 -13.85 19.73 8.10
C ALA A 9 -14.63 20.89 7.44
N ARG A 10 -15.23 21.77 8.26
CA ARG A 10 -16.00 22.94 7.80
C ARG A 10 -15.15 24.20 7.64
N HIS A 11 -13.89 24.18 8.05
CA HIS A 11 -13.03 25.35 7.95
C HIS A 11 -12.65 25.60 6.48
N PRO A 12 -12.79 26.84 5.97
CA PRO A 12 -12.57 27.14 4.55
C PRO A 12 -11.12 26.84 4.10
N ALA A 13 -10.13 27.04 4.98
CA ALA A 13 -8.74 26.70 4.68
C ALA A 13 -8.53 25.19 4.51
N THR A 14 -9.22 24.37 5.31
CA THR A 14 -9.13 22.91 5.22
C THR A 14 -9.81 22.38 3.97
N ARG A 15 -10.96 22.96 3.59
CA ARG A 15 -11.65 22.62 2.35
C ARG A 15 -10.84 23.00 1.11
N LYS A 16 -10.17 24.16 1.13
CA LYS A 16 -9.28 24.60 0.06
C LYS A 16 -8.06 23.68 -0.05
N ALA A 17 -7.38 23.40 1.06
CA ALA A 17 -6.26 22.46 1.08
C ALA A 17 -6.64 21.07 0.55
N LEU A 18 -7.79 20.51 0.97
CA LEU A 18 -8.27 19.23 0.47
C LEU A 18 -8.58 19.23 -1.03
N SER A 19 -9.14 20.33 -1.54
CA SER A 19 -9.38 20.51 -2.97
C SER A 19 -8.07 20.60 -3.75
N ASP A 20 -7.10 21.36 -3.25
CA ASP A 20 -5.80 21.56 -3.89
C ASP A 20 -4.94 20.29 -3.84
N MET A 21 -5.11 19.47 -2.80
CA MET A 21 -4.46 18.16 -2.64
C MET A 21 -5.09 17.05 -3.48
N LYS A 22 -6.28 17.27 -4.07
CA LYS A 22 -6.93 16.23 -4.85
C LYS A 22 -6.08 15.91 -6.09
N PRO A 23 -5.59 14.67 -6.23
CA PRO A 23 -4.78 14.31 -7.38
C PRO A 23 -5.59 14.49 -8.68
N LYS A 24 -4.89 14.91 -9.75
CA LYS A 24 -5.52 15.02 -11.07
C LYS A 24 -6.05 13.65 -11.48
N LYS A 25 -7.27 13.59 -12.02
CA LYS A 25 -7.90 12.36 -12.50
C LYS A 25 -7.24 11.87 -13.79
N THR A 26 -6.03 11.31 -13.67
CA THR A 26 -5.28 10.75 -14.80
C THR A 26 -5.16 9.24 -14.65
N LEU A 27 -4.96 8.55 -15.78
CA LEU A 27 -4.71 7.11 -15.79
C LEU A 27 -3.52 6.74 -14.89
N TRP A 28 -2.47 7.57 -14.89
CA TRP A 28 -1.28 7.40 -14.05
C TRP A 28 -1.59 7.44 -12.56
N SER A 29 -2.52 8.31 -12.15
CA SER A 29 -2.91 8.43 -10.74
C SER A 29 -3.66 7.18 -10.26
N ALA A 30 -4.57 6.64 -11.09
CA ALA A 30 -5.26 5.40 -10.79
C ALA A 30 -4.30 4.20 -10.80
N LEU A 31 -3.41 4.12 -11.80
CA LEU A 31 -2.39 3.07 -11.89
C LEU A 31 -1.45 3.09 -10.69
N GLY A 32 -1.02 4.27 -10.21
CA GLY A 32 -0.20 4.37 -9.00
C GLY A 32 -0.90 3.74 -7.80
N ILE A 33 -2.17 4.08 -7.56
CA ILE A 33 -2.91 3.50 -6.43
C ILE A 33 -3.04 1.99 -6.57
N ILE A 34 -3.36 1.50 -7.77
CA ILE A 34 -3.50 0.06 -8.02
C ILE A 34 -2.15 -0.65 -7.81
N LEU A 35 -1.07 -0.17 -8.40
CA LEU A 35 0.23 -0.82 -8.39
C LEU A 35 0.89 -0.81 -7.01
N PHE A 36 0.69 0.24 -6.21
CA PHE A 36 1.35 0.36 -4.91
C PHE A 36 0.54 -0.15 -3.72
N PHE A 37 -0.80 -0.14 -3.80
CA PHE A 37 -1.65 -0.51 -2.66
C PHE A 37 -2.54 -1.73 -2.89
N ILE A 38 -2.86 -2.08 -4.14
CA ILE A 38 -3.83 -3.15 -4.44
C ILE A 38 -3.11 -4.37 -5.00
N ALA A 39 -2.27 -4.20 -6.01
CA ALA A 39 -1.57 -5.29 -6.67
C ALA A 39 -0.65 -6.10 -5.72
N PRO A 40 0.15 -5.47 -4.83
CA PRO A 40 0.97 -6.22 -3.89
C PRO A 40 0.13 -7.07 -2.93
N GLU A 41 -1.05 -6.56 -2.54
CA GLU A 41 -1.97 -7.27 -1.65
C GLU A 41 -2.66 -8.45 -2.35
N ILE A 42 -2.97 -8.33 -3.64
CA ILE A 42 -3.45 -9.46 -4.44
C ILE A 42 -2.36 -10.53 -4.53
N ILE A 43 -1.11 -10.15 -4.77
CA ILE A 43 0.01 -11.09 -4.81
C ILE A 43 0.18 -11.77 -3.45
N ALA A 44 0.14 -11.01 -2.36
CA ALA A 44 0.25 -11.54 -1.00
C ALA A 44 -0.89 -12.53 -0.70
N TYR A 45 -2.13 -12.24 -1.12
CA TYR A 45 -3.27 -13.14 -0.91
C TYR A 45 -3.08 -14.52 -1.54
N PHE A 46 -2.49 -14.59 -2.74
CA PHE A 46 -2.36 -15.84 -3.49
C PHE A 46 -1.02 -16.54 -3.33
N TYR A 47 0.07 -15.80 -3.06
CA TYR A 47 1.43 -16.32 -3.19
C TYR A 47 2.34 -16.03 -1.99
N ALA A 48 1.84 -15.41 -0.91
CA ALA A 48 2.69 -15.03 0.22
C ALA A 48 3.47 -16.21 0.79
N THR A 49 2.82 -17.35 1.00
CA THR A 49 3.45 -18.54 1.57
C THR A 49 4.56 -19.09 0.68
N GLU A 50 4.32 -19.17 -0.62
CA GLU A 50 5.28 -19.64 -1.62
C GLU A 50 6.49 -18.71 -1.73
N ILE A 51 6.26 -17.38 -1.70
CA ILE A 51 7.31 -16.37 -1.74
C ILE A 51 8.19 -16.45 -0.49
N VAL A 52 7.57 -16.55 0.69
CA VAL A 52 8.30 -16.67 1.96
C VAL A 52 9.11 -17.96 1.99
N HIS A 53 8.53 -19.08 1.58
CA HIS A 53 9.23 -20.36 1.52
C HIS A 53 10.39 -20.34 0.51
N PHE A 54 10.18 -19.72 -0.66
CA PHE A 54 11.25 -19.50 -1.64
C PHE A 54 12.41 -18.69 -1.04
N ALA A 55 12.11 -17.60 -0.35
CA ALA A 55 13.12 -16.75 0.28
C ALA A 55 13.86 -17.45 1.43
N GLN A 56 13.15 -18.21 2.27
CA GLN A 56 13.76 -19.02 3.33
C GLN A 56 14.73 -20.07 2.78
N ASN A 57 14.37 -20.74 1.68
CA ASN A 57 15.24 -21.69 1.02
C ASN A 57 16.46 -21.01 0.39
N GLY A 58 16.28 -19.83 -0.21
CA GLY A 58 17.38 -19.02 -0.74
C GLY A 58 18.38 -18.61 0.33
N LEU A 59 17.92 -18.22 1.52
CA LEU A 59 18.77 -17.90 2.67
C LEU A 59 19.56 -19.11 3.18
N ALA A 60 19.00 -20.31 3.11
CA ALA A 60 19.67 -21.54 3.53
C ALA A 60 20.86 -21.92 2.62
N MET A 61 20.91 -21.41 1.39
CA MET A 61 21.96 -21.71 0.40
C MET A 61 23.22 -20.83 0.53
N GLN A 62 23.39 -20.10 1.63
CA GLN A 62 24.51 -19.16 1.85
C GLN A 62 24.67 -18.14 0.71
N PRO A 63 23.64 -17.33 0.44
CA PRO A 63 23.67 -16.36 -0.65
C PRO A 63 24.66 -15.22 -0.38
N SER A 64 25.02 -14.47 -1.43
CA SER A 64 25.80 -13.24 -1.28
C SER A 64 25.05 -12.20 -0.42
N SER A 65 25.76 -11.21 0.11
CA SER A 65 25.15 -10.19 0.98
C SER A 65 23.97 -9.44 0.35
N LEU A 66 24.00 -9.25 -0.97
CA LEU A 66 22.93 -8.56 -1.70
C LEU A 66 21.70 -9.47 -1.84
N GLU A 67 21.89 -10.71 -2.26
CA GLU A 67 20.81 -11.70 -2.37
C GLU A 67 20.18 -11.99 -1.00
N LYS A 68 21.00 -12.03 0.06
CA LYS A 68 20.51 -12.17 1.44
C LYS A 68 19.54 -11.04 1.80
N PHE A 69 19.88 -9.80 1.44
CA PHE A 69 19.03 -8.65 1.69
C PHE A 69 17.69 -8.75 0.95
N ASP A 70 17.71 -9.18 -0.32
CA ASP A 70 16.51 -9.36 -1.11
C ASP A 70 15.58 -10.42 -0.50
N TYR A 71 16.12 -11.56 -0.07
CA TYR A 71 15.34 -12.61 0.59
C TYR A 71 14.77 -12.16 1.94
N GLU A 72 15.55 -11.46 2.77
CA GLU A 72 15.06 -10.93 4.05
C GLU A 72 13.92 -9.91 3.85
N ILE A 73 14.00 -9.08 2.80
CA ILE A 73 12.91 -8.16 2.45
C ILE A 73 11.68 -8.92 1.98
N LEU A 74 11.83 -9.93 1.12
CA LEU A 74 10.70 -10.75 0.67
C LEU A 74 9.98 -11.40 1.85
N ILE A 75 10.71 -11.95 2.83
CA ILE A 75 10.10 -12.49 4.04
C ILE A 75 9.35 -11.39 4.79
N LYS A 76 10.01 -10.27 5.11
CA LYS A 76 9.37 -9.17 5.87
C LYS A 76 8.12 -8.60 5.19
N LEU A 77 8.07 -8.58 3.86
CA LEU A 77 6.94 -8.04 3.12
C LEU A 77 5.75 -8.99 3.05
N PHE A 78 5.99 -10.30 3.09
CA PHE A 78 4.97 -11.31 2.80
C PHE A 78 4.68 -12.28 3.94
N GLU A 79 5.48 -12.31 5.01
CA GLU A 79 5.31 -13.20 6.17
C GLU A 79 3.96 -13.00 6.88
N ASP A 80 3.52 -11.74 7.01
CA ASP A 80 2.23 -11.38 7.60
C ASP A 80 1.04 -11.57 6.63
N GLY A 81 1.31 -11.92 5.36
CA GLY A 81 0.30 -12.12 4.33
C GLY A 81 -0.36 -10.82 3.87
N ILE A 82 -1.69 -10.84 3.71
CA ILE A 82 -2.45 -9.71 3.16
C ILE A 82 -2.63 -8.58 4.19
N SER A 83 -2.32 -7.35 3.79
CA SER A 83 -2.63 -6.14 4.54
C SER A 83 -3.99 -5.57 4.12
N TRP A 84 -5.02 -5.93 4.87
CA TRP A 84 -6.36 -5.35 4.71
C TRP A 84 -6.38 -3.83 4.88
N PHE A 85 -5.46 -3.27 5.66
CA PHE A 85 -5.32 -1.83 5.81
C PHE A 85 -4.86 -1.17 4.50
N ASN A 86 -3.82 -1.70 3.86
CA ASN A 86 -3.31 -1.18 2.59
C ASN A 86 -4.35 -1.29 1.49
N LEU A 87 -5.04 -2.42 1.40
CA LEU A 87 -6.10 -2.64 0.42
C LEU A 87 -7.27 -1.67 0.63
N GLY A 88 -7.73 -1.53 1.88
CA GLY A 88 -8.77 -0.57 2.24
C GLY A 88 -8.36 0.88 1.95
N PHE A 89 -7.13 1.25 2.27
CA PHE A 89 -6.58 2.57 1.98
C PHE A 89 -6.51 2.83 0.48
N GLY A 90 -6.06 1.86 -0.32
CA GLY A 90 -6.06 1.93 -1.78
C GLY A 90 -7.45 2.16 -2.35
N VAL A 91 -8.47 1.45 -1.85
CA VAL A 91 -9.87 1.66 -2.26
C VAL A 91 -10.36 3.06 -1.90
N VAL A 92 -10.07 3.55 -0.69
CA VAL A 92 -10.43 4.92 -0.27
C VAL A 92 -9.77 5.96 -1.16
N LEU A 93 -8.49 5.77 -1.52
CA LEU A 93 -7.78 6.65 -2.44
C LEU A 93 -8.38 6.65 -3.85
N LEU A 94 -8.80 5.48 -4.36
CA LEU A 94 -9.51 5.40 -5.64
C LEU A 94 -10.84 6.14 -5.58
N VAL A 95 -11.63 5.91 -4.53
CA VAL A 95 -12.89 6.64 -4.32
C VAL A 95 -12.63 8.15 -4.26
N TRP A 96 -11.63 8.59 -3.50
CA TRP A 96 -11.24 10.00 -3.40
C TRP A 96 -10.78 10.58 -4.76
N LEU A 97 -10.07 9.81 -5.57
CA LEU A 97 -9.64 10.24 -6.91
C LEU A 97 -10.85 10.52 -7.80
N PHE A 98 -11.88 9.67 -7.78
CA PHE A 98 -13.01 9.77 -8.70
C PHE A 98 -14.21 10.59 -8.19
N PHE A 99 -14.48 10.62 -6.88
CA PHE A 99 -15.59 11.34 -6.25
C PHE A 99 -15.07 12.55 -5.47
#